data_AF-A0A2H0WQN1-F1
#
_entry.id   AF-A0A2H0WQN1-F1
#
_cell.length_a   1.000
_cell.length_b   1.000
_cell.length_c   1.000
_cell.angle_alpha   90.00
_cell.angle_beta   90.00
_cell.angle_gamma   90.00
#
_symmetry.space_group_name_H-M   'P 1'
#
loop_
_entity.id
_entity.type
_entity.pdbx_description
1 polymer ?
#
loop_
_entity_poly.entity_id
_entity_poly.type
_entity_poly.pdbx_seq_one_letter_code
_entity_poly.pdbx_strand_id
1 'polypeptide(L)'
;MDKINWQKVKDQFEQEMLDKLGGLPGHREVPEELKGFRDIISHELPETTSKALFGKLIKLLLHGEKINIQKARKVYLEPEIKKEKQILSQHKAEFDKLRLSAKKWVEKNLPEDKLQGMWKAHKTWLPRRYTIYQKQPTFQKTATDTLVRFYLIKKKT
;
A
#
# COMPACT_ATOMS: atom_id res chain seq x y z
N MET A 1 -9.02 26.28 6.78
CA MET A 1 -8.67 24.95 6.22
C MET A 1 -9.74 23.99 6.68
N ASP A 2 -10.50 23.44 5.75
CA ASP A 2 -11.52 22.45 6.07
C ASP A 2 -10.88 21.24 6.74
N LYS A 3 -11.54 20.75 7.79
CA LYS A 3 -11.07 19.61 8.56
C LYS A 3 -11.14 18.35 7.68
N ILE A 4 -9.99 17.72 7.44
CA ILE A 4 -9.93 16.47 6.67
C ILE A 4 -10.74 15.39 7.39
N ASN A 5 -11.67 14.77 6.67
CA ASN A 5 -12.43 13.63 7.16
C ASN A 5 -11.62 12.35 6.94
N TRP A 6 -10.74 12.02 7.90
CA TRP A 6 -9.87 10.84 7.83
C TRP A 6 -10.63 9.51 7.82
N GLN A 7 -11.84 9.45 8.39
CA GLN A 7 -12.70 8.26 8.28
C GLN A 7 -13.05 8.00 6.81
N LYS A 8 -13.54 9.04 6.11
CA LYS A 8 -13.87 8.94 4.67
C LYS A 8 -12.63 8.57 3.84
N VAL A 9 -11.46 9.13 4.14
CA VAL A 9 -10.21 8.78 3.45
C VAL A 9 -9.85 7.31 3.65
N LYS A 10 -9.97 6.80 4.89
CA LYS A 10 -9.73 5.39 5.22
C LYS A 10 -10.69 4.46 4.49
N ASP A 11 -11.98 4.81 4.44
CA ASP A 11 -12.99 3.99 3.78
C ASP A 11 -12.77 3.96 2.25
N GLN A 12 -12.41 5.10 1.64
CA GLN A 12 -12.02 5.17 0.23
C GLN A 12 -10.78 4.33 -0.07
N PHE A 13 -9.76 4.42 0.78
CA PHE A 13 -8.54 3.64 0.66
C PHE A 13 -8.83 2.13 0.70
N GLU A 14 -9.63 1.67 1.68
CA GLU A 14 -9.98 0.25 1.79
C GLU A 14 -10.75 -0.25 0.56
N GLN A 15 -11.75 0.52 0.10
CA GLN A 15 -12.53 0.15 -1.09
C GLN A 15 -11.65 0.04 -2.33
N GLU A 16 -10.70 0.97 -2.50
CA GLU A 16 -9.78 0.95 -3.63
C GLU A 16 -8.79 -0.22 -3.57
N MET A 17 -8.28 -0.55 -2.38
CA MET A 17 -7.40 -1.70 -2.23
C MET A 17 -8.12 -3.03 -2.46
N LEU A 18 -9.38 -3.16 -2.02
CA LEU A 18 -10.22 -4.31 -2.33
C LEU A 18 -10.42 -4.48 -3.84
N ASP A 19 -10.69 -3.38 -4.54
CA ASP A 19 -10.88 -3.39 -5.98
C ASP A 19 -9.59 -3.69 -6.76
N LYS A 20 -8.44 -3.15 -6.32
CA LYS A 20 -7.12 -3.40 -6.93
C LYS A 20 -6.64 -4.84 -6.75
N LEU A 21 -6.89 -5.41 -5.58
CA LEU A 21 -6.45 -6.76 -5.23
C LEU A 21 -7.50 -7.83 -5.57
N GLY A 22 -8.65 -7.43 -6.12
CA GLY A 22 -9.67 -8.35 -6.61
C GLY A 22 -9.10 -9.37 -7.58
N GLY A 23 -9.31 -10.65 -7.29
CA GLY A 23 -8.79 -11.77 -8.09
C GLY A 23 -7.34 -12.15 -7.83
N LEU A 24 -6.66 -11.54 -6.84
CA LEU A 24 -5.37 -12.03 -6.38
C LEU A 24 -5.56 -13.33 -5.57
N PRO A 25 -4.99 -14.48 -6.00
CA PRO A 25 -5.07 -15.72 -5.23
C PRO A 25 -4.41 -15.58 -3.85
N GLY A 26 -4.99 -16.29 -2.88
CA GLY A 26 -4.46 -16.45 -1.54
C GLY A 26 -3.07 -17.08 -1.55
N HIS A 27 -2.29 -16.85 -0.50
CA HIS A 27 -0.90 -17.34 -0.44
C HIS A 27 -0.79 -18.88 -0.54
N ARG A 28 -1.83 -19.62 -0.14
CA ARG A 28 -1.90 -21.09 -0.24
C ARG A 28 -2.34 -21.60 -1.61
N GLU A 29 -2.89 -20.73 -2.46
CA GLU A 29 -3.40 -21.06 -3.79
C GLU A 29 -2.34 -20.84 -4.88
N VAL A 30 -1.17 -20.34 -4.50
CA VAL A 30 -0.07 -20.00 -5.42
C VAL A 30 1.08 -20.99 -5.26
N PRO A 31 1.63 -21.56 -6.34
CA PRO A 31 2.84 -22.39 -6.31
C PRO A 31 4.02 -21.69 -5.64
N GLU A 32 4.91 -22.46 -5.02
CA GLU A 32 6.05 -21.94 -4.23
C GLU A 32 6.91 -20.95 -5.03
N GLU A 33 7.20 -21.28 -6.28
CA GLU A 33 8.00 -20.48 -7.20
C GLU A 33 7.36 -19.14 -7.60
N LEU A 34 6.06 -18.97 -7.39
CA LEU A 34 5.30 -17.75 -7.69
C LEU A 34 4.97 -16.93 -6.44
N LYS A 35 5.21 -17.46 -5.23
CA LYS A 35 4.94 -16.74 -3.97
C LYS A 35 5.67 -15.41 -3.90
N GLY A 36 6.94 -15.38 -4.31
CA GLY A 36 7.73 -14.15 -4.36
C GLY A 36 7.12 -13.08 -5.27
N PHE A 37 6.49 -13.48 -6.39
CA PHE A 37 5.82 -12.53 -7.28
C PHE A 37 4.48 -12.05 -6.71
N ARG A 38 3.71 -12.96 -6.09
CA ARG A 38 2.48 -12.62 -5.36
C ARG A 38 2.75 -11.66 -4.21
N ASP A 39 3.88 -11.79 -3.52
CA ASP A 39 4.28 -10.90 -2.44
C ASP A 39 4.62 -9.49 -2.95
N ILE A 40 5.21 -9.36 -4.16
CA ILE A 40 5.37 -8.05 -4.79
C ILE A 40 4.02 -7.34 -4.94
N ILE A 41 3.00 -8.05 -5.45
CA ILE A 41 1.67 -7.48 -5.69
C ILE A 41 0.99 -7.07 -4.37
N SER A 42 1.01 -7.95 -3.37
CA SER A 42 0.25 -7.77 -2.13
C SER A 42 0.94 -6.95 -1.06
N HIS A 43 2.28 -6.94 -1.01
CA HIS A 43 3.04 -6.36 0.10
C HIS A 43 4.06 -5.30 -0.32
N GLU A 44 4.41 -5.20 -1.61
CA GLU A 44 5.48 -4.30 -2.04
C GLU A 44 5.03 -3.19 -2.99
N LEU A 45 3.99 -3.40 -3.80
CA LEU A 45 3.55 -2.42 -4.78
C LEU A 45 2.87 -1.21 -4.12
N PRO A 46 3.18 0.05 -4.52
CA PRO A 46 2.48 1.28 -4.11
C PRO A 46 0.97 1.15 -4.05
N GLU A 47 0.35 1.56 -2.94
CA GLU A 47 -1.11 1.58 -2.79
C GLU A 47 -1.71 2.62 -3.72
N THR A 48 -0.88 3.57 -4.13
CA THR A 48 -1.11 4.62 -5.10
C THR A 48 -0.90 4.15 -6.55
N THR A 49 -0.37 2.94 -6.77
CA THR A 49 -0.25 2.35 -8.10
C THR A 49 -1.62 2.15 -8.73
N SER A 50 -1.71 2.31 -10.05
CA SER A 50 -2.96 2.20 -10.79
C SER A 50 -3.57 0.80 -10.72
N LYS A 51 -4.92 0.73 -10.74
CA LYS A 51 -5.66 -0.54 -10.85
C LYS A 51 -5.25 -1.34 -12.08
N ALA A 52 -4.93 -0.67 -13.18
CA ALA A 52 -4.49 -1.31 -14.42
C ALA A 52 -3.18 -2.11 -14.22
N LEU A 53 -2.22 -1.57 -13.47
CA LEU A 53 -0.96 -2.28 -13.19
C LEU A 53 -1.20 -3.46 -12.23
N PHE A 54 -1.98 -3.28 -11.16
CA PHE A 54 -2.38 -4.41 -10.30
C PHE A 54 -3.01 -5.54 -11.11
N GLY A 55 -4.01 -5.23 -11.95
CA GLY A 55 -4.67 -6.21 -12.81
C GLY A 55 -3.72 -6.89 -13.79
N LYS A 56 -2.76 -6.16 -14.36
CA LYS A 56 -1.71 -6.74 -15.22
C LYS A 56 -0.86 -7.75 -14.46
N LEU A 57 -0.39 -7.43 -13.25
CA LEU A 57 0.46 -8.31 -12.47
C LEU A 57 -0.31 -9.54 -11.97
N ILE A 58 -1.57 -9.38 -11.55
CA ILE A 58 -2.43 -10.50 -11.17
C ILE A 58 -2.63 -11.45 -12.36
N LYS A 59 -2.89 -10.93 -13.56
CA LYS A 59 -2.99 -11.77 -14.77
C LYS A 59 -1.68 -12.51 -15.08
N LEU A 60 -0.53 -11.85 -14.92
CA LEU A 60 0.78 -12.50 -15.08
C LEU A 60 0.99 -13.62 -14.06
N LEU A 61 0.59 -13.41 -12.81
CA LEU A 61 0.66 -14.44 -11.77
C LEU A 61 -0.22 -15.65 -12.13
N LEU A 62 -1.44 -15.40 -12.62
CA LEU A 62 -2.40 -16.44 -12.98
C LEU A 62 -2.02 -17.24 -14.23
N HIS A 63 -1.17 -16.71 -15.12
CA HIS A 63 -0.63 -17.51 -16.24
C HIS A 63 0.28 -18.65 -15.79
N GLY A 64 0.78 -18.64 -14.54
CA GLY A 64 1.53 -19.77 -13.99
C GLY A 64 2.95 -19.94 -14.54
N GLU A 65 3.41 -19.05 -15.42
CA GLU A 65 4.76 -19.12 -15.99
C GLU A 65 5.83 -18.71 -14.97
N LYS A 66 7.04 -19.24 -15.11
CA LYS A 66 8.18 -18.88 -14.24
C LYS A 66 8.53 -17.40 -14.38
N ILE A 67 8.34 -16.63 -13.30
CA ILE A 67 8.65 -15.19 -13.27
C ILE A 67 10.01 -14.94 -12.65
N ASN A 68 10.88 -14.23 -13.36
CA ASN A 68 12.10 -13.69 -12.78
C ASN A 68 11.76 -12.51 -11.84
N ILE A 69 11.82 -12.76 -10.54
CA ILE A 69 11.46 -11.79 -9.49
C ILE A 69 12.31 -10.52 -9.54
N GLN A 70 13.61 -10.63 -9.79
CA GLN A 70 14.49 -9.45 -9.88
C GLN A 70 14.11 -8.57 -11.08
N LYS A 71 13.81 -9.19 -12.23
CA LYS A 71 13.35 -8.46 -13.41
C LYS A 71 11.98 -7.82 -13.16
N ALA A 72 11.05 -8.56 -12.55
CA ALA A 72 9.72 -8.04 -12.22
C ALA A 72 9.78 -6.81 -11.30
N ARG A 73 10.66 -6.82 -10.29
CA ARG A 73 10.90 -5.65 -9.41
C ARG A 73 11.35 -4.42 -10.21
N LYS A 74 12.37 -4.57 -11.05
CA LYS A 74 12.90 -3.47 -11.87
C LYS A 74 11.86 -2.90 -12.82
N VAL A 75 11.03 -3.75 -13.42
CA VAL A 75 10.06 -3.33 -14.44
C VAL A 75 8.80 -2.73 -13.83
N TYR A 76 8.31 -3.28 -12.71
CA TYR A 76 6.97 -2.95 -12.20
C TYR A 76 6.97 -2.25 -10.85
N LEU A 77 7.93 -2.55 -9.97
CA LEU A 77 7.94 -2.02 -8.60
C LEU A 77 8.75 -0.73 -8.49
N GLU A 78 9.99 -0.74 -8.97
CA GLU A 78 10.91 0.40 -8.85
C GLU A 78 10.39 1.69 -9.50
N PRO A 79 9.75 1.67 -10.69
CA PRO A 79 9.19 2.88 -11.29
C PRO A 79 8.09 3.51 -10.43
N GLU A 80 7.22 2.69 -9.85
CA GLU A 80 6.12 3.15 -9.00
C GLU A 80 6.65 3.75 -7.69
N ILE A 81 7.66 3.12 -7.09
CA ILE A 81 8.35 3.67 -5.91
C ILE A 81 9.00 5.02 -6.23
N LYS A 82 9.67 5.13 -7.39
CA LYS A 82 10.32 6.37 -7.83
C LYS A 82 9.30 7.48 -8.04
N LYS A 83 8.17 7.17 -8.68
CA LYS A 83 7.07 8.11 -8.90
C LYS A 83 6.49 8.61 -7.58
N GLU A 84 6.18 7.71 -6.64
CA GLU A 84 5.70 8.07 -5.31
C GLU A 84 6.69 8.98 -4.57
N LYS A 85 7.98 8.61 -4.54
CA LYS A 85 9.03 9.42 -3.90
C LYS A 85 9.14 10.83 -4.50
N GLN A 86 9.03 10.96 -5.82
CA GLN A 86 9.08 12.26 -6.49
C GLN A 86 7.93 13.17 -6.05
N ILE A 87 6.69 12.66 -6.04
CA ILE A 87 5.50 13.43 -5.62
C ILE A 87 5.62 13.82 -4.14
N LEU A 88 6.02 12.89 -3.28
CA LEU A 88 6.19 13.16 -1.85
C LEU A 88 7.28 14.20 -1.57
N SER A 89 8.38 14.18 -2.34
CA SER A 89 9.44 15.17 -2.25
C SER A 89 8.96 16.57 -2.66
N GLN A 90 8.21 16.67 -3.75
CA GLN A 90 7.66 17.95 -4.24
C GLN A 90 6.65 18.56 -3.27
N HIS A 91 5.96 17.73 -2.48
CA HIS A 91 4.91 18.15 -1.55
C HIS A 91 5.25 17.88 -0.08
N LYS A 92 6.54 17.89 0.29
CA LYS A 92 7.01 17.54 1.64
C LYS A 92 6.31 18.32 2.76
N ALA A 93 6.17 19.63 2.61
CA ALA A 93 5.51 20.48 3.61
C ALA A 93 4.02 20.14 3.79
N GLU A 94 3.31 19.84 2.69
CA GLU A 94 1.92 19.40 2.72
C GLU A 94 1.81 18.03 3.39
N PHE A 95 2.71 17.09 3.03
CA PHE A 95 2.79 15.77 3.64
C PHE A 95 2.98 15.84 5.17
N ASP A 96 3.95 16.63 5.65
CA ASP A 96 4.23 16.75 7.08
C ASP A 96 3.04 17.33 7.85
N LYS A 97 2.34 18.32 7.27
CA LYS A 97 1.12 18.90 7.85
C LYS A 97 -0.02 17.89 7.92
N LEU A 98 -0.26 17.16 6.83
CA LEU A 98 -1.26 16.10 6.76
C LEU A 98 -0.97 15.00 7.79
N ARG A 99 0.30 14.61 7.93
CA ARG A 99 0.75 13.57 8.86
C ARG A 99 0.41 13.91 10.31
N LEU A 100 0.57 15.16 10.74
CA LEU A 100 0.19 15.58 12.09
C LEU A 100 -1.32 15.41 12.36
N SER A 101 -2.16 15.74 11.37
CA SER A 101 -3.61 15.58 11.47
C SER A 101 -4.04 14.11 11.44
N ALA A 102 -3.47 13.33 10.51
CA ALA A 102 -3.74 11.90 10.40
C ALA A 102 -3.33 11.14 11.66
N LYS A 103 -2.15 11.44 12.22
CA LYS A 103 -1.63 10.80 13.43
C LYS A 103 -2.63 10.88 14.59
N LYS A 104 -3.13 12.08 14.89
CA LYS A 104 -4.13 12.29 15.95
C LYS A 104 -5.39 11.46 15.74
N TRP A 105 -5.83 11.34 14.49
CA TRP A 105 -7.01 10.55 14.16
C TRP A 105 -6.72 9.03 14.27
N VAL A 106 -5.59 8.56 13.75
CA VAL A 106 -5.19 7.14 13.82
C VAL A 106 -5.05 6.69 15.27
N GLU A 107 -4.34 7.45 16.11
CA GLU A 107 -4.15 7.12 17.53
C GLU A 107 -5.48 7.02 18.29
N LYS A 108 -6.48 7.83 17.91
CA LYS A 108 -7.81 7.83 18.53
C LYS A 108 -8.71 6.68 18.05
N ASN A 109 -8.61 6.26 16.78
CA ASN A 109 -9.62 5.38 16.15
C ASN A 109 -9.07 3.99 15.77
N LEU A 110 -7.76 3.84 15.66
CA LEU A 110 -7.09 2.62 15.21
C LEU A 110 -5.98 2.25 16.21
N PRO A 111 -6.34 1.57 17.32
CA PRO A 111 -5.38 1.04 18.28
C PRO A 111 -4.34 0.12 17.63
N GLU A 112 -3.12 0.11 18.18
CA GLU A 112 -1.98 -0.65 17.64
C GLU A 112 -2.25 -2.16 17.59
N ASP A 113 -2.86 -2.72 18.63
CA ASP A 113 -3.26 -4.13 18.74
C ASP A 113 -4.29 -4.53 17.68
N LYS A 114 -5.28 -3.66 17.44
CA LYS A 114 -6.28 -3.85 16.39
C LYS A 114 -5.62 -3.87 15.01
N LEU A 115 -4.73 -2.91 14.73
CA LEU A 115 -4.00 -2.87 13.46
C LEU A 115 -3.08 -4.09 13.30
N GLN A 116 -2.39 -4.51 14.36
CA GLN A 116 -1.57 -5.72 14.35
C GLN A 116 -2.40 -6.97 14.05
N GLY A 117 -3.57 -7.12 14.70
CA GLY A 117 -4.47 -8.26 14.47
C GLY A 117 -4.97 -8.31 13.04
N MET A 118 -5.30 -7.16 12.46
CA MET A 118 -5.75 -7.09 11.07
C MET A 118 -4.63 -7.38 10.07
N TRP A 119 -3.39 -6.98 10.36
CA TRP A 119 -2.22 -7.35 9.55
C TRP A 119 -1.96 -8.86 9.58
N LYS A 120 -1.99 -9.47 10.77
CA LYS A 120 -1.86 -10.94 10.95
C LYS A 120 -2.93 -11.73 10.21
N ALA A 121 -4.15 -11.19 10.13
CA ALA A 121 -5.25 -11.83 9.42
C ALA A 121 -5.12 -11.74 7.88
N HIS A 122 -4.02 -11.17 7.35
CA HIS A 122 -3.81 -10.91 5.93
C HIS A 122 -5.01 -10.21 5.27
N LYS A 123 -5.76 -9.42 6.05
CA LYS A 123 -6.79 -8.54 5.50
C LYS A 123 -6.00 -7.45 4.76
N THR A 124 -5.99 -7.60 3.45
CA THR A 124 -5.12 -7.03 2.41
C THR A 124 -4.98 -5.51 2.34
N TRP A 125 -5.55 -4.78 3.30
CA TRP A 125 -5.61 -3.32 3.32
C TRP A 125 -4.55 -2.68 4.23
N LEU A 126 -3.78 -3.44 5.00
CA LEU A 126 -2.66 -2.88 5.79
C LEU A 126 -1.34 -2.88 5.00
N PRO A 127 -0.77 -1.70 4.70
CA PRO A 127 0.30 -1.53 3.72
C PRO A 127 1.70 -1.79 4.30
N ARG A 128 2.64 -2.02 3.36
CA ARG A 128 4.10 -2.16 3.45
C ARG A 128 4.76 -1.72 4.76
N ARG A 129 4.83 -2.62 5.73
CA ARG A 129 5.62 -2.38 6.94
C ARG A 129 7.14 -2.37 6.64
N TYR A 130 7.57 -3.04 5.57
CA TYR A 130 8.97 -3.41 5.37
C TYR A 130 9.69 -2.69 4.22
N THR A 131 9.01 -2.27 3.15
CA THR A 131 9.69 -1.78 1.94
C THR A 131 10.11 -0.31 2.00
N ILE A 132 9.49 0.50 2.87
CA ILE A 132 9.67 1.97 2.89
C ILE A 132 10.43 2.45 4.14
N TYR A 133 10.54 1.62 5.18
CA TYR A 133 11.09 2.02 6.47
C TYR A 133 12.42 1.32 6.74
N GLN A 134 13.44 2.08 7.17
CA GLN A 134 14.75 1.52 7.56
C GLN A 134 14.68 0.68 8.85
N LYS A 135 13.76 1.04 9.76
CA LYS A 135 13.48 0.30 10.99
C LYS A 135 12.01 -0.07 11.00
N GLN A 136 11.68 -1.18 11.65
CA GLN A 136 10.31 -1.66 11.72
C GLN A 136 9.42 -0.62 12.43
N PRO A 137 8.46 0.02 11.74
CA PRO A 137 7.59 1.01 12.34
C PRO A 137 6.50 0.34 13.19
N THR A 138 5.84 1.14 14.03
CA THR A 138 4.54 0.79 14.62
C THR A 138 3.47 0.73 13.52
N PHE A 139 2.44 -0.06 13.72
CA PHE A 139 1.31 -0.16 12.81
C PHE A 139 0.57 1.18 12.68
N GLN A 140 0.42 1.93 13.77
CA GLN A 140 -0.15 3.28 13.74
C GLN A 140 0.67 4.24 12.88
N LYS A 141 2.01 4.17 12.93
CA LYS A 141 2.87 4.98 12.06
C LYS A 141 2.66 4.61 10.59
N THR A 142 2.61 3.32 10.28
CA THR A 142 2.38 2.83 8.91
C THR A 142 1.00 3.25 8.39
N ALA A 143 -0.06 3.09 9.20
CA ALA A 143 -1.41 3.52 8.85
C ALA A 143 -1.49 5.03 8.61
N THR A 144 -0.86 5.82 9.49
CA THR A 144 -0.78 7.28 9.34
C THR A 144 -0.13 7.65 8.02
N ASP A 145 1.09 7.16 7.77
CA ASP A 145 1.84 7.52 6.58
C ASP A 145 1.12 7.07 5.30
N THR A 146 0.42 5.92 5.30
CA THR A 146 -0.37 5.49 4.14
C THR A 146 -1.58 6.35 3.88
N LEU A 147 -2.41 6.65 4.89
CA LEU A 147 -3.58 7.50 4.67
C LEU A 147 -3.16 8.88 4.12
N VAL A 148 -2.02 9.38 4.58
CA VAL A 148 -1.44 10.63 4.08
C VAL A 148 -0.93 10.48 2.65
N ARG A 149 -0.16 9.42 2.33
CA ARG A 149 0.32 9.14 0.96
C ARG A 149 -0.85 9.03 0.00
N PHE A 150 -1.83 8.19 0.33
CA PHE A 150 -3.03 7.96 -0.46
C PHE A 150 -3.78 9.28 -0.74
N TYR A 151 -4.11 10.03 0.31
CA TYR A 151 -4.82 11.29 0.19
C TYR A 151 -4.05 12.32 -0.63
N LEU A 152 -2.77 12.51 -0.32
CA LEU A 152 -1.94 13.51 -0.98
C LEU A 152 -1.76 13.17 -2.47
N ILE A 153 -1.39 11.93 -2.79
CA ILE A 153 -1.10 11.54 -4.16
C ILE A 153 -2.37 11.56 -5.01
N LYS A 154 -3.51 11.07 -4.49
CA LYS A 154 -4.82 11.19 -5.17
C LYS A 154 -5.21 12.63 -5.49
N LYS A 155 -4.80 13.60 -4.68
CA LYS A 155 -5.06 15.02 -4.92
C LYS A 155 -4.15 15.61 -6.00
N LYS A 156 -3.02 14.96 -6.32
CA LYS A 156 -2.01 15.43 -7.28
C LYS A 156 -2.02 14.66 -8.60
N THR A 157 -2.82 13.60 -8.70
CA THR A 157 -2.93 12.71 -9.88
C THR A 157 -4.37 12.63 -10.34
#